data_AF-A0A928H6M4-F1
#
_entry.id   AF-A0A928H6M4-F1
#
_cell.length_a   1.000
_cell.length_b   1.000
_cell.length_c   1.000
_cell.angle_alpha   90.00
_cell.angle_beta   90.00
_cell.angle_gamma   90.00
#
_symmetry.space_group_name_H-M   'P 1'
#
loop_
_entity.id
_entity.type
_entity.pdbx_description
1 polymer ?
#
loop_
_entity_poly.entity_id
_entity_poly.type
_entity_poly.pdbx_seq_one_letter_code
_entity_poly.pdbx_strand_id
1 'polypeptide(L)' 'EKVLAKYPFDHAGEGETSLMMSLCPDTVSMDEFDKTAWYAQSALKASKETGDNGVSMILDHFRRVLI' A
#
# COMPACT_ATOMS: atom_id res chain seq x y z
N GLU A 1 -9.43 0.76 -17.04
CA GLU A 1 -8.01 0.44 -16.79
C GLU A 1 -7.88 -0.52 -15.64
N LYS A 2 -6.95 -1.48 -15.68
CA LYS A 2 -6.71 -2.41 -14.58
C LYS A 2 -6.00 -1.64 -13.45
N VAL A 3 -6.62 -1.54 -12.28
CA VAL A 3 -6.09 -0.85 -11.08
C VAL A 3 -4.65 -1.28 -10.73
N LEU A 4 -4.34 -2.57 -10.94
CA LEU A 4 -3.01 -3.15 -10.76
C LEU A 4 -1.91 -2.56 -11.65
N ALA A 5 -2.26 -1.90 -12.76
CA ALA A 5 -1.28 -1.23 -13.61
C ALA A 5 -0.80 0.12 -13.04
N LYS A 6 -1.50 0.66 -12.04
CA LYS A 6 -1.27 1.99 -11.48
C LYS A 6 -0.87 1.97 -10.00
N TYR A 7 -1.09 0.86 -9.30
CA TYR A 7 -0.74 0.70 -7.89
C TYR A 7 -0.06 -0.67 -7.67
N PRO A 8 1.07 -0.74 -6.96
CA PRO A 8 1.84 -1.97 -6.78
C PRO A 8 1.22 -2.86 -5.69
N PHE A 9 0.00 -3.33 -5.90
CA PHE A 9 -0.68 -4.19 -4.93
C PHE A 9 0.02 -5.56 -4.84
N ASP A 10 0.45 -5.93 -3.65
CA ASP A 10 1.25 -7.14 -3.36
C ASP A 10 0.89 -7.68 -1.96
N HIS A 11 1.60 -8.71 -1.48
CA HIS A 11 1.40 -9.24 -0.14
C HIS A 11 2.51 -8.78 0.79
N ALA A 12 2.17 -7.94 1.78
CA ALA A 12 3.09 -7.33 2.72
C ALA A 12 4.28 -6.58 2.06
N GLY A 13 4.14 -6.16 0.80
CA GLY A 13 5.20 -5.51 0.05
C GLY A 13 5.00 -3.99 -0.02
N GLU A 14 5.35 -3.38 -1.16
CA GLU A 14 5.29 -1.93 -1.35
C GLU A 14 3.86 -1.41 -1.22
N GLY A 15 2.91 -2.07 -1.87
CA GLY A 15 1.53 -1.58 -1.95
C GLY A 15 0.77 -1.70 -0.63
N GLU A 16 0.75 -2.88 -0.02
CA GLU A 16 0.01 -3.08 1.23
C GLU A 16 0.63 -2.29 2.39
N THR A 17 1.97 -2.26 2.49
CA THR A 17 2.66 -1.47 3.52
C THR A 17 2.40 0.02 3.33
N SER A 18 2.42 0.52 2.09
CA SER A 18 2.10 1.93 1.81
C SER A 18 0.66 2.28 2.20
N LEU A 19 -0.32 1.39 1.94
CA LEU A 19 -1.70 1.60 2.41
C LEU A 19 -1.76 1.70 3.93
N MET A 20 -1.06 0.82 4.64
CA MET A 20 -1.01 0.84 6.09
C MET A 20 -0.35 2.13 6.62
N MET A 21 0.72 2.61 5.99
CA MET A 21 1.35 3.90 6.34
C MET A 21 0.41 5.10 6.15
N SER A 22 -0.55 5.02 5.23
CA SER A 22 -1.56 6.07 5.00
C SER A 22 -2.74 5.96 5.97
N LEU A 23 -3.30 4.76 6.14
CA LEU A 23 -4.53 4.52 6.89
C LEU A 23 -4.33 4.34 8.39
N CYS A 24 -3.24 3.67 8.78
CA CYS A 24 -2.93 3.27 10.15
C CYS A 24 -1.42 3.39 10.41
N PRO A 25 -0.81 4.58 10.30
CA PRO A 25 0.65 4.77 10.36
C PRO A 25 1.29 4.17 11.61
N ASP A 26 0.61 4.25 12.75
CA ASP A 26 1.10 3.76 14.05
C ASP A 26 1.26 2.22 14.11
N THR A 27 0.76 1.50 13.10
CA THR A 27 0.85 0.03 13.02
C THR A 27 2.01 -0.46 12.13
N VAL A 28 2.77 0.46 11.53
CA VAL A 28 3.91 0.13 10.66
C VAL A 28 5.21 0.56 11.32
N SER A 29 6.04 -0.41 11.71
CA SER A 29 7.39 -0.18 12.22
C SER A 29 8.41 -0.76 11.25
N MET A 30 9.07 0.10 10.45
CA MET A 30 10.11 -0.34 9.51
C MET A 30 11.41 -0.76 10.22
N ASP A 31 11.59 -0.36 11.48
CA ASP A 31 12.70 -0.82 12.32
C ASP A 31 12.59 -2.32 12.66
N GLU A 32 11.38 -2.88 12.61
CA GLU A 32 11.09 -4.30 12.86
C GLU A 32 11.06 -5.14 11.56
N PHE A 33 11.49 -4.58 10.43
CA PHE A 33 11.44 -5.28 9.15
C PHE A 33 12.31 -6.55 9.12
N ASP A 34 11.67 -7.70 8.92
CA ASP A 34 12.35 -8.98 8.77
C ASP A 34 12.96 -9.13 7.37
N LYS A 35 14.28 -8.97 7.29
CA LYS A 35 15.05 -9.14 6.05
C LYS A 35 15.00 -10.56 5.47
N THR A 36 14.59 -11.57 6.25
CA THR A 36 14.46 -12.94 5.77
C THR A 36 13.12 -13.22 5.09
N ALA A 37 12.12 -12.35 5.29
CA ALA A 37 10.84 -12.41 4.60
C ALA A 37 10.99 -12.01 3.13
N TRP A 38 11.33 -12.97 2.27
CA TRP A 38 11.60 -12.76 0.85
C TRP A 38 10.41 -12.15 0.08
N TYR A 39 9.18 -12.43 0.51
CA TYR A 39 7.96 -11.93 -0.11
C TYR A 39 7.65 -10.47 0.23
N ALA A 40 8.21 -9.95 1.34
CA ALA A 40 7.98 -8.59 1.82
C ALA A 40 9.09 -7.61 1.41
N GLN A 41 10.09 -8.03 0.63
CA GLN A 41 11.26 -7.21 0.29
C GLN A 41 10.90 -5.89 -0.41
N SER A 42 9.81 -5.86 -1.17
CA SER A 42 9.33 -4.62 -1.81
C SER A 42 8.83 -3.58 -0.79
N ALA A 43 8.50 -3.95 0.45
CA ALA A 43 8.06 -3.01 1.49
C ALA A 43 9.10 -1.94 1.84
N LEU A 44 10.39 -2.18 1.56
CA LEU A 44 11.44 -1.17 1.71
C LEU A 44 11.26 0.05 0.78
N LYS A 45 10.43 -0.08 -0.26
CA LYS A 45 10.05 1.02 -1.16
C LYS A 45 8.74 1.69 -0.76
N ALA A 46 8.06 1.17 0.27
CA ALA A 46 6.80 1.71 0.71
C ALA A 46 6.93 3.14 1.21
N SER A 47 5.89 3.94 0.98
CA SER A 47 5.85 5.31 1.46
C SER A 47 4.40 5.72 1.75
N LYS A 48 4.24 6.70 2.64
CA LYS A 48 2.93 7.30 2.89
C LYS A 48 2.36 7.93 1.61
N GLU A 49 3.18 8.56 0.78
CA GLU A 49 2.74 9.18 -0.49
C GLU A 49 2.15 8.14 -1.46
N THR A 50 2.82 7.01 -1.64
CA THR A 50 2.29 5.88 -2.41
C THR A 50 0.93 5.46 -1.85
N GLY A 51 0.83 5.32 -0.53
CA GLY A 51 -0.40 4.94 0.17
C GLY A 51 -1.55 5.92 -0.05
N ASP A 52 -1.29 7.22 0.10
CA ASP A 52 -2.27 8.29 -0.10
C ASP A 52 -2.83 8.26 -1.54
N ASN A 53 -1.98 8.02 -2.54
CA ASN A 53 -2.40 7.83 -3.93
C ASN A 53 -3.30 6.59 -4.09
N GLY A 54 -2.95 5.47 -3.45
CA GLY A 54 -3.76 4.25 -3.45
C GLY A 54 -5.14 4.46 -2.82
N VAL A 55 -5.19 5.11 -1.66
CA VAL A 55 -6.44 5.45 -0.96
C VAL A 55 -7.35 6.31 -1.86
N SER A 56 -6.80 7.34 -2.51
CA SER A 56 -7.58 8.19 -3.43
C SER A 56 -8.20 7.36 -4.56
N MET A 57 -7.41 6.49 -5.21
CA MET A 57 -7.88 5.63 -6.30
C MET A 57 -8.99 4.68 -5.87
N ILE A 58 -8.86 4.06 -4.68
CA ILE A 58 -9.85 3.14 -4.11
C ILE A 58 -11.15 3.88 -3.81
N LEU A 59 -11.08 5.01 -3.11
CA LEU A 59 -12.26 5.81 -2.76
C LEU A 59 -12.97 6.35 -4.02
N ASP A 60 -12.23 6.79 -5.02
CA ASP A 60 -12.80 7.24 -6.29
C ASP A 60 -13.50 6.11 -7.03
N HIS A 61 -12.98 4.87 -6.97
CA HIS A 61 -13.67 3.72 -7.52
C HIS A 61 -14.96 3.41 -6.76
N PHE A 62 -14.92 3.36 -5.42
CA PHE A 62 -16.09 3.11 -4.59
C PHE A 62 -17.19 4.14 -4.83
N ARG A 63 -16.85 5.44 -4.89
CA ARG A 63 -17.82 6.51 -5.21
C ARG A 63 -18.47 6.34 -6.58
N ARG A 64 -17.78 5.77 -7.58
CA ARG A 64 -18.35 5.55 -8.92
C ARG A 64 -19.29 4.35 -9.01
N VAL A 65 -19.15 3.37 -8.12
CA VAL A 65 -19.89 2.10 -8.23
C VAL A 65 -20.96 1.93 -7.14
N LEU A 66 -20.84 2.65 -6.03
CA LEU A 66 -21.76 2.58 -4.89
C LEU A 66 -22.69 3.79 -4.75
N ILE A 67 -22.41 4.88 -5.48
CA ILE A 67 -23.22 6.10 -5.55
C ILE A 67 -23.62 6.31 -7.01
#